data_AF-A0AAY5F6B6-F1
#
_entry.id   AF-A0AAY5F6B6-F1
#
_cell.length_a   1.000
_cell.length_b   1.000
_cell.length_c   1.000
_cell.angle_alpha   90.00
_cell.angle_beta   90.00
_cell.angle_gamma   90.00
#
_symmetry.space_group_name_H-M   'P 1'
#
loop_
_entity.id
_entity.type
_entity.pdbx_description
1 polymer ?
#
loop_
_entity_poly.entity_id
_entity_poly.type
_entity_poly.pdbx_seq_one_letter_code
_entity_poly.pdbx_strand_id
1 'polypeptide(L)'
;MSLADELLADLEEAGDEPEDGLYPGGDGDDSDEEGMDRPADGRLEDIPEDMELDYSGAENVTSIAKLRNSRSFADIMDNIAEYVGNPRKSADVSGPVEADPEYRLIVAANNLTVEIDNELNIIHKFVRDKYSKRFPELESLVPNALDYIRTVKELGNNLDKCKNNETLQQILTNATIMVVSVTASTTQGTLLDEEELQRLEEACDMALELNQSKHTIYEYVESRMSFIAPNLSIIVGASTAAKIMGVAGGLTNLSKMPACNLMLLGAQRRTLSGFSSTSLLPHTGYIYHCDVVQSLPPDLRRKAARLVSAKCTLAARVDSFHESADGKVGYDLKEEIERKFDKWQEPPPIKQVKPLPAPLDAPRKKRGGRRYRKMKERLGLTEIRKHANRMTFAEGPCCIITRVSLTAMLSACVSDRGRRVPRGPGLQSGSAGQGGQWACASGPGISTAQLKGEELGVGVATGNPRPVIRNQLQCGFYSSAGVCGYTRARAHTHTHTHTHTHTHTLWC
;
A
#
# COMPACT_ATOMS: atom_id res chain seq x y z
N MET A 1 -8.59 46.13 14.22
CA MET A 1 -8.09 44.77 13.90
C MET A 1 -8.55 44.46 12.48
N SER A 2 -7.70 43.79 11.70
CA SER A 2 -8.01 43.48 10.30
C SER A 2 -9.04 42.35 10.23
N LEU A 3 -9.83 42.28 9.15
CA LEU A 3 -10.79 41.19 8.92
C LEU A 3 -10.12 39.81 8.89
N ALA A 4 -8.80 39.77 8.61
CA ALA A 4 -7.97 38.58 8.72
C ALA A 4 -7.73 38.12 10.18
N ASP A 5 -7.67 39.05 11.13
CA ASP A 5 -7.48 38.73 12.56
C ASP A 5 -8.77 38.18 13.18
N GLU A 6 -9.93 38.61 12.69
CA GLU A 6 -11.25 38.15 13.15
C GLU A 6 -11.54 36.73 12.67
N LEU A 7 -11.13 36.37 11.44
CA LEU A 7 -11.26 35.01 10.91
C LEU A 7 -10.30 33.99 11.55
N LEU A 8 -9.13 34.44 12.04
CA LEU A 8 -8.20 33.58 12.77
C LEU A 8 -8.70 33.28 14.18
N ALA A 9 -9.43 34.20 14.81
CA ALA A 9 -10.04 34.00 16.12
C ALA A 9 -11.16 32.94 16.07
N ASP A 10 -11.98 32.96 15.02
CA ASP A 10 -13.05 31.96 14.81
C ASP A 10 -12.51 30.53 14.57
N LEU A 11 -11.26 30.39 14.08
CA LEU A 11 -10.61 29.10 13.88
C LEU A 11 -9.97 28.52 15.15
N GLU A 12 -9.55 29.35 16.09
CA GLU A 12 -9.04 28.88 17.40
C GLU A 12 -10.18 28.41 18.31
N GLU A 13 -11.37 29.01 18.23
CA GLU A 13 -12.52 28.63 19.08
C GLU A 13 -13.13 27.26 18.69
N ALA A 14 -12.95 26.81 17.45
CA ALA A 14 -13.41 25.48 17.01
C ALA A 14 -12.49 24.32 17.43
N GLY A 15 -11.32 24.59 18.01
CA GLY A 15 -10.34 23.58 18.41
C GLY A 15 -10.54 22.97 19.80
N ASP A 16 -11.41 23.56 20.63
CA ASP A 16 -11.49 23.28 22.08
C ASP A 16 -12.86 22.73 22.56
N GLU A 17 -13.67 22.14 21.67
CA GLU A 17 -14.87 21.38 22.09
C GLU A 17 -14.50 19.91 22.42
N PRO A 18 -14.69 19.43 23.67
CA PRO A 18 -14.54 18.03 24.01
C PRO A 18 -15.75 17.22 23.50
N GLU A 19 -15.47 16.25 22.64
CA GLU A 19 -16.45 15.36 22.00
C GLU A 19 -17.05 14.35 23.01
N ASP A 20 -18.15 14.73 23.68
CA ASP A 20 -19.03 13.79 24.42
C ASP A 20 -20.12 13.27 23.46
N GLY A 21 -19.85 12.12 22.83
CA GLY A 21 -20.74 11.48 21.85
C GLY A 21 -20.93 9.98 22.09
N LEU A 22 -21.98 9.66 22.83
CA LEU A 22 -22.47 8.35 23.24
C LEU A 22 -22.81 7.41 22.04
N TYR A 23 -22.22 6.22 21.96
CA TYR A 23 -22.77 5.10 21.15
C TYR A 23 -22.98 3.84 22.00
N PRO A 24 -24.17 3.18 21.91
CA PRO A 24 -24.44 1.96 22.66
C PRO A 24 -23.78 0.74 22.00
N GLY A 25 -23.28 -0.15 22.85
CA GLY A 25 -22.57 -1.36 22.45
C GLY A 25 -23.46 -2.38 21.70
N GLY A 26 -22.81 -3.09 20.79
CA GLY A 26 -23.27 -4.34 20.20
C GLY A 26 -22.15 -5.38 20.34
N ASP A 27 -22.49 -6.50 20.95
CA ASP A 27 -21.62 -7.62 21.32
C ASP A 27 -20.89 -8.27 20.13
N GLY A 28 -19.73 -8.83 20.43
CA GLY A 28 -18.82 -9.43 19.46
C GLY A 28 -19.21 -10.83 18.96
N ASP A 29 -18.59 -11.18 17.84
CA ASP A 29 -18.31 -12.56 17.48
C ASP A 29 -16.97 -12.60 16.72
N ASP A 30 -15.96 -13.17 17.38
CA ASP A 30 -14.69 -13.60 16.81
C ASP A 30 -14.93 -14.82 15.91
N SER A 31 -14.53 -14.76 14.63
CA SER A 31 -13.83 -15.87 13.95
C SER A 31 -13.44 -15.53 12.52
N ASP A 32 -12.15 -15.73 12.24
CA ASP A 32 -11.51 -16.00 10.95
C ASP A 32 -11.26 -14.82 9.98
N GLU A 33 -10.44 -13.86 10.42
CA GLU A 33 -9.58 -13.10 9.49
C GLU A 33 -8.13 -13.59 9.60
N GLU A 34 -7.72 -14.40 8.62
CA GLU A 34 -6.31 -14.66 8.38
C GLU A 34 -5.61 -13.35 7.98
N GLY A 35 -4.52 -13.08 8.68
CA GLY A 35 -3.72 -11.87 8.56
C GLY A 35 -3.27 -11.63 7.12
N MET A 36 -3.79 -10.57 6.53
CA MET A 36 -3.11 -9.89 5.45
C MET A 36 -2.47 -8.64 6.01
N ASP A 37 -1.15 -8.64 5.99
CA ASP A 37 -0.28 -7.50 6.32
C ASP A 37 -0.87 -6.20 5.77
N ARG A 38 -1.22 -5.28 6.67
CA ARG A 38 -1.21 -3.86 6.33
C ARG A 38 0.27 -3.47 6.28
N PRO A 39 0.83 -3.07 5.13
CA PRO A 39 2.13 -2.43 5.15
C PRO A 39 1.93 -1.16 5.96
N ALA A 40 2.59 -1.12 7.12
CA ALA A 40 3.01 0.14 7.72
C ALA A 40 3.75 0.92 6.64
N ASP A 41 3.62 2.23 6.75
CA ASP A 41 4.30 3.30 6.04
C ASP A 41 5.81 2.99 5.92
N GLY A 42 6.12 2.11 4.98
CA GLY A 42 7.44 1.92 4.46
C GLY A 42 7.63 3.14 3.62
N ARG A 43 8.47 4.04 4.13
CA ARG A 43 9.44 4.75 3.31
C ARG A 43 9.97 3.72 2.32
N LEU A 44 9.27 3.63 1.19
CA LEU A 44 9.64 2.82 0.06
C LEU A 44 11.04 3.32 -0.21
N GLU A 45 12.02 2.43 -0.13
CA GLU A 45 13.37 2.72 -0.59
C GLU A 45 13.20 3.52 -1.86
N ASP A 46 13.68 4.77 -1.80
CA ASP A 46 13.69 5.67 -2.93
C ASP A 46 14.12 4.80 -4.10
N ILE A 47 13.23 4.64 -5.09
CA ILE A 47 13.59 4.14 -6.41
C ILE A 47 14.91 4.85 -6.68
N PRO A 48 16.04 4.14 -6.89
CA PRO A 48 17.34 4.81 -6.99
C PRO A 48 17.11 5.97 -7.93
N GLU A 49 17.22 7.19 -7.41
CA GLU A 49 17.03 8.40 -8.20
C GLU A 49 17.94 8.19 -9.39
N ASP A 50 17.33 7.89 -10.53
CA ASP A 50 18.04 7.62 -11.77
C ASP A 50 19.00 8.78 -11.92
N MET A 51 20.31 8.48 -11.89
CA MET A 51 21.44 9.41 -11.94
C MET A 51 20.98 10.87 -12.01
N GLU A 52 21.15 11.63 -10.92
CA GLU A 52 20.97 13.09 -10.93
C GLU A 52 21.93 13.74 -11.94
N LEU A 53 21.57 13.63 -13.22
CA LEU A 53 22.10 14.45 -14.28
C LEU A 53 21.42 15.79 -14.08
N ASP A 54 22.20 16.75 -13.62
CA ASP A 54 21.81 18.12 -13.48
C ASP A 54 21.75 18.73 -14.89
N TYR A 55 20.54 18.81 -15.46
CA TYR A 55 20.30 19.39 -16.77
C TYR A 55 20.22 20.93 -16.72
N SER A 56 20.60 21.55 -15.58
CA SER A 56 20.58 23.00 -15.36
C SER A 56 21.31 23.79 -16.45
N GLY A 57 22.39 23.24 -17.01
CA GLY A 57 23.21 23.82 -18.07
C GLY A 57 22.75 23.58 -19.50
N ALA A 58 21.72 22.77 -19.74
CA ALA A 58 21.18 22.56 -21.07
C ALA A 58 20.17 23.68 -21.42
N GLU A 59 20.44 24.39 -22.52
CA GLU A 59 19.60 25.49 -22.98
C GLU A 59 18.44 25.04 -23.88
N ASN A 60 18.59 23.90 -24.58
CA ASN A 60 17.64 23.41 -25.58
C ASN A 60 17.10 22.03 -25.23
N VAL A 61 15.78 21.87 -25.33
CA VAL A 61 15.07 20.60 -25.07
C VAL A 61 15.55 19.48 -26.00
N THR A 62 15.82 19.82 -27.27
CA THR A 62 16.28 18.89 -28.32
C THR A 62 17.63 18.23 -28.03
N SER A 63 18.44 18.80 -27.14
CA SER A 63 19.69 18.20 -26.69
C SER A 63 19.49 17.11 -25.65
N ILE A 64 18.38 17.22 -24.90
CA ILE A 64 18.01 16.38 -23.77
C ILE A 64 17.13 15.22 -24.25
N ALA A 65 16.05 15.54 -24.98
CA ALA A 65 15.14 14.56 -25.57
C ALA A 65 15.59 14.22 -27.00
N LYS A 66 16.08 12.99 -27.19
CA LYS A 66 16.69 12.53 -28.46
C LYS A 66 15.76 11.61 -29.24
N LEU A 67 14.77 10.99 -28.58
CA LEU A 67 13.91 9.96 -29.17
C LEU A 67 13.04 10.52 -30.30
N ARG A 68 12.49 11.74 -30.13
CA ARG A 68 11.65 12.38 -31.17
C ARG A 68 12.34 12.45 -32.53
N ASN A 69 13.63 12.76 -32.54
CA ASN A 69 14.43 12.88 -33.76
C ASN A 69 15.18 11.59 -34.12
N SER A 70 14.97 10.52 -33.34
CA SER A 70 15.62 9.23 -33.60
C SER A 70 15.02 8.57 -34.83
N ARG A 71 15.89 7.98 -35.65
CA ARG A 71 15.46 7.23 -36.84
C ARG A 71 14.60 6.03 -36.47
N SER A 72 14.89 5.38 -35.34
CA SER A 72 14.14 4.24 -34.82
C SER A 72 12.69 4.60 -34.48
N PHE A 73 12.45 5.77 -33.87
CA PHE A 73 11.10 6.23 -33.57
C PHE A 73 10.29 6.44 -34.86
N ALA A 74 10.85 7.15 -35.84
CA ALA A 74 10.19 7.38 -37.13
C ALA A 74 9.90 6.07 -37.86
N ASP A 75 10.90 5.17 -37.97
CA ASP A 75 10.75 3.89 -38.66
C ASP A 75 9.63 3.03 -38.00
N ILE A 76 9.57 2.98 -36.67
CA ILE A 76 8.53 2.21 -35.95
C ILE A 76 7.15 2.82 -36.16
N MET A 77 7.02 4.14 -36.09
CA MET A 77 5.75 4.84 -36.28
C MET A 77 5.22 4.70 -37.72
N ASP A 78 6.09 4.76 -38.72
CA ASP A 78 5.73 4.54 -40.12
C ASP A 78 5.26 3.10 -40.36
N ASN A 79 5.95 2.12 -39.78
CA ASN A 79 5.52 0.72 -39.84
C ASN A 79 4.17 0.53 -39.15
N ILE A 80 3.93 1.14 -37.98
CA ILE A 80 2.62 1.07 -37.30
C ILE A 80 1.53 1.64 -38.21
N ALA A 81 1.78 2.80 -38.85
CA ALA A 81 0.82 3.39 -39.78
C ALA A 81 0.50 2.46 -40.96
N GLU A 82 1.49 1.73 -41.49
CA GLU A 82 1.29 0.73 -42.54
C GLU A 82 0.39 -0.43 -42.08
N TYR A 83 0.67 -1.02 -40.92
CA TYR A 83 -0.11 -2.15 -40.39
C TYR A 83 -1.51 -1.77 -39.89
N VAL A 84 -1.70 -0.52 -39.48
CA VAL A 84 -3.04 0.05 -39.19
C VAL A 84 -3.83 0.23 -40.49
N GLY A 85 -3.19 0.72 -41.55
CA GLY A 85 -3.83 0.90 -42.86
C GLY A 85 -4.16 -0.40 -43.58
N ASN A 86 -3.40 -1.48 -43.33
CA ASN A 86 -3.58 -2.77 -43.98
C ASN A 86 -3.64 -3.92 -42.95
N PRO A 87 -4.78 -4.11 -42.26
CA PRO A 87 -4.91 -5.12 -41.24
C PRO A 87 -4.81 -6.52 -41.83
N ARG A 88 -3.74 -7.25 -41.48
CA ARG A 88 -3.57 -8.64 -41.89
C ARG A 88 -4.54 -9.55 -41.13
N LYS A 89 -4.99 -10.61 -41.80
CA LYS A 89 -5.83 -11.65 -41.20
C LYS A 89 -4.92 -12.68 -40.53
N SER A 90 -5.41 -13.29 -39.45
CA SER A 90 -4.70 -14.35 -38.71
C SER A 90 -4.33 -15.58 -39.55
N ALA A 91 -4.92 -15.74 -40.74
CA ALA A 91 -4.62 -16.81 -41.68
C ALA A 91 -3.33 -16.58 -42.50
N ASP A 92 -2.81 -15.36 -42.57
CA ASP A 92 -1.59 -15.02 -43.34
C ASP A 92 -0.30 -15.27 -42.53
N VAL A 93 -0.44 -15.66 -41.26
CA VAL A 93 0.66 -15.99 -40.37
C VAL A 93 1.11 -17.43 -40.61
N SER A 94 2.30 -17.60 -41.18
CA SER A 94 2.87 -18.91 -41.50
C SER A 94 4.24 -19.05 -40.86
N GLY A 95 4.28 -19.69 -39.69
CA GLY A 95 5.52 -20.00 -38.96
C GLY A 95 5.37 -19.86 -37.44
N PRO A 96 6.48 -19.93 -36.69
CA PRO A 96 6.52 -19.54 -35.29
C PRO A 96 6.14 -18.06 -35.13
N VAL A 97 5.24 -17.75 -34.21
CA VAL A 97 4.71 -16.38 -33.98
C VAL A 97 5.81 -15.34 -33.72
N GLU A 98 6.93 -15.75 -33.11
CA GLU A 98 8.08 -14.89 -32.83
C GLU A 98 8.88 -14.46 -34.08
N ALA A 99 8.74 -15.21 -35.18
CA ALA A 99 9.39 -14.89 -36.44
C ALA A 99 8.59 -13.89 -37.28
N ASP A 100 7.32 -13.65 -36.93
CA ASP A 100 6.46 -12.75 -37.68
C ASP A 100 6.97 -11.30 -37.56
N PRO A 101 7.03 -10.57 -38.69
CA PRO A 101 7.47 -9.17 -38.69
C PRO A 101 6.54 -8.28 -37.85
N GLU A 102 5.26 -8.63 -37.79
CA GLU A 102 4.25 -7.92 -37.00
C GLU A 102 4.45 -8.10 -35.49
N TYR A 103 4.78 -9.32 -35.04
CA TYR A 103 5.11 -9.57 -33.62
C TYR A 103 6.38 -8.81 -33.21
N ARG A 104 7.41 -8.81 -34.07
CA ARG A 104 8.65 -8.04 -33.82
C ARG A 104 8.39 -6.53 -33.73
N LEU A 105 7.52 -6.00 -34.60
CA LEU A 105 7.11 -4.60 -34.54
C LEU A 105 6.42 -4.28 -33.22
N ILE A 106 5.56 -5.17 -32.71
CA ILE A 106 4.84 -4.94 -31.45
C ILE A 106 5.80 -4.97 -30.25
N VAL A 107 6.74 -5.90 -30.23
CA VAL A 107 7.78 -5.91 -29.19
C VAL A 107 8.62 -4.62 -29.24
N ALA A 108 9.01 -4.19 -30.44
CA ALA A 108 9.73 -2.93 -30.63
C ALA A 108 8.90 -1.71 -30.19
N ALA A 109 7.60 -1.69 -30.53
CA ALA A 109 6.68 -0.63 -30.14
C ALA A 109 6.50 -0.57 -28.61
N ASN A 110 6.40 -1.72 -27.94
CA ASN A 110 6.33 -1.78 -26.48
C ASN A 110 7.63 -1.24 -25.83
N ASN A 111 8.79 -1.62 -26.34
CA ASN A 111 10.07 -1.06 -25.85
C ASN A 111 10.12 0.46 -26.07
N LEU A 112 9.63 0.95 -27.22
CA LEU A 112 9.53 2.36 -27.51
C LEU A 112 8.61 3.08 -26.51
N THR A 113 7.51 2.47 -26.05
CA THR A 113 6.66 3.11 -25.02
C THR A 113 7.39 3.34 -23.69
N VAL A 114 8.29 2.43 -23.30
CA VAL A 114 9.11 2.58 -22.08
C VAL A 114 10.15 3.69 -22.28
N GLU A 115 10.75 3.78 -23.46
CA GLU A 115 11.68 4.86 -23.81
C GLU A 115 10.96 6.23 -23.83
N ILE A 116 9.74 6.29 -24.36
CA ILE A 116 8.91 7.51 -24.32
C ILE A 116 8.63 7.94 -22.88
N ASP A 117 8.30 7.00 -21.98
CA ASP A 117 8.05 7.32 -20.57
C ASP A 117 9.30 7.86 -19.85
N ASN A 118 10.46 7.28 -20.13
CA ASN A 118 11.72 7.77 -19.61
C ASN A 118 12.01 9.19 -20.11
N GLU A 119 11.83 9.46 -21.40
CA GLU A 119 12.00 10.82 -21.94
C GLU A 119 10.96 11.81 -21.41
N LEU A 120 9.70 11.41 -21.24
CA LEU A 120 8.67 12.26 -20.63
C LEU A 120 9.05 12.68 -19.22
N ASN A 121 9.65 11.77 -18.43
CA ASN A 121 10.14 12.09 -17.09
C ASN A 121 11.33 13.07 -17.12
N ILE A 122 12.22 12.93 -18.10
CA ILE A 122 13.34 13.86 -18.30
C ILE A 122 12.83 15.25 -18.72
N ILE A 123 11.87 15.33 -19.65
CA ILE A 123 11.25 16.59 -20.07
C ILE A 123 10.51 17.23 -18.90
N HIS A 124 9.77 16.44 -18.10
CA HIS A 124 9.10 16.93 -16.90
C HIS A 124 10.09 17.55 -15.91
N LYS A 125 11.24 16.89 -15.66
CA LYS A 125 12.31 17.46 -14.82
C LYS A 125 12.83 18.79 -15.39
N PHE A 126 13.08 18.86 -16.71
CA PHE A 126 13.52 20.08 -17.37
C PHE A 126 12.50 21.22 -17.23
N VAL A 127 11.22 20.97 -17.52
CA VAL A 127 10.15 21.99 -17.40
C VAL A 127 10.03 22.45 -15.95
N ARG A 128 10.09 21.54 -14.99
CA ARG A 128 10.03 21.85 -13.56
C ARG A 128 11.18 22.75 -13.12
N ASP A 129 12.41 22.43 -13.48
CA ASP A 129 13.59 23.19 -13.07
C ASP A 129 13.58 24.61 -13.66
N LYS A 130 13.11 24.78 -14.91
CA LYS A 130 12.97 26.10 -15.54
C LYS A 130 11.78 26.90 -14.98
N TYR A 131 10.63 26.25 -14.77
CA TYR A 131 9.42 26.90 -14.28
C TYR A 131 9.47 27.23 -12.77
N SER A 132 10.33 26.55 -12.00
CA SER A 132 10.53 26.82 -10.58
C SER A 132 10.94 28.27 -10.29
N LYS A 133 11.54 28.99 -11.24
CA LYS A 133 11.83 30.44 -11.11
C LYS A 133 10.55 31.27 -10.99
N ARG A 134 9.50 30.88 -11.72
CA ARG A 134 8.22 31.60 -11.80
C ARG A 134 7.25 31.17 -10.73
N PHE A 135 7.08 29.87 -10.54
CA PHE A 135 6.10 29.31 -9.62
C PHE A 135 6.64 28.02 -8.98
N PRO A 136 7.48 28.14 -7.92
CA PRO A 136 8.11 27.00 -7.27
C PRO A 136 7.11 26.09 -6.55
N GLU A 137 5.97 26.61 -6.11
CA GLU A 137 4.98 25.84 -5.36
C GLU A 137 4.24 24.81 -6.24
N LEU A 138 4.22 24.97 -7.57
CA LEU A 138 3.46 24.11 -8.48
C LEU A 138 3.89 22.64 -8.41
N GLU A 139 5.18 22.39 -8.19
CA GLU A 139 5.74 21.02 -8.12
C GLU A 139 5.05 20.20 -7.03
N SER A 140 4.86 20.78 -5.85
CA SER A 140 4.24 20.10 -4.71
C SER A 140 2.74 19.88 -4.90
N LEU A 141 2.10 20.79 -5.65
CA LEU A 141 0.66 20.79 -5.88
C LEU A 141 0.22 19.77 -6.92
N VAL A 142 1.01 19.59 -8.00
CA VAL A 142 0.67 18.72 -9.12
C VAL A 142 1.77 17.65 -9.29
N PRO A 143 1.61 16.47 -8.68
CA PRO A 143 2.62 15.41 -8.73
C PRO A 143 2.63 14.63 -10.06
N ASN A 144 1.57 14.71 -10.87
CA ASN A 144 1.49 14.00 -12.14
C ASN A 144 2.20 14.80 -13.25
N ALA A 145 3.19 14.18 -13.89
CA ALA A 145 4.03 14.81 -14.91
C ALA A 145 3.23 15.40 -16.08
N LEU A 146 2.23 14.67 -16.61
CA LEU A 146 1.45 15.15 -17.76
C LEU A 146 0.53 16.31 -17.38
N ASP A 147 -0.07 16.27 -16.20
CA ASP A 147 -0.94 17.35 -15.71
C ASP A 147 -0.09 18.59 -15.38
N TYR A 148 1.12 18.40 -14.84
CA TYR A 148 2.07 19.48 -14.61
C TYR A 148 2.43 20.17 -15.93
N ILE A 149 2.86 19.43 -16.95
CA ILE A 149 3.25 20.00 -18.26
C ILE A 149 2.09 20.77 -18.91
N ARG A 150 0.86 20.21 -18.87
CA ARG A 150 -0.33 20.88 -19.41
C ARG A 150 -0.66 22.17 -18.65
N THR A 151 -0.59 22.14 -17.32
CA THR A 151 -0.88 23.34 -16.50
C THR A 151 0.15 24.43 -16.72
N VAL A 152 1.43 24.08 -16.81
CA VAL A 152 2.50 25.04 -17.11
C VAL A 152 2.29 25.68 -18.49
N LYS A 153 1.93 24.89 -19.51
CA LYS A 153 1.63 25.41 -20.86
C LYS A 153 0.48 26.44 -20.84
N GLU A 154 -0.60 26.15 -20.13
CA GLU A 154 -1.75 27.05 -20.05
C GLU A 154 -1.46 28.33 -19.27
N LEU A 155 -0.73 28.23 -18.14
CA LEU A 155 -0.42 29.35 -17.26
C LEU A 155 0.63 30.28 -17.87
N GLY A 156 1.79 29.75 -18.28
CA GLY A 156 2.94 30.53 -18.72
C GLY A 156 3.31 31.61 -17.70
N ASN A 157 3.50 32.85 -18.15
CA ASN A 157 3.85 33.97 -17.26
C ASN A 157 2.64 34.58 -16.49
N ASN A 158 1.41 34.38 -16.99
CA ASN A 158 0.20 35.05 -16.50
C ASN A 158 -0.59 34.15 -15.55
N LEU A 159 -0.35 34.30 -14.24
CA LEU A 159 -1.00 33.48 -13.20
C LEU A 159 -2.49 33.76 -13.02
N ASP A 160 -3.00 34.91 -13.48
CA ASP A 160 -4.44 35.25 -13.39
C ASP A 160 -5.35 34.33 -14.21
N LYS A 161 -4.76 33.63 -15.19
CA LYS A 161 -5.43 32.58 -15.98
C LYS A 161 -6.01 31.45 -15.10
N CYS A 162 -5.49 31.24 -13.88
CA CYS A 162 -6.04 30.26 -12.93
C CYS A 162 -7.52 30.47 -12.58
N LYS A 163 -8.03 31.71 -12.64
CA LYS A 163 -9.35 32.05 -12.08
C LYS A 163 -10.53 31.70 -13.00
N ASN A 164 -10.32 31.77 -14.32
CA ASN A 164 -11.42 31.73 -15.31
C ASN A 164 -11.21 30.73 -16.46
N ASN A 165 -10.17 29.88 -16.42
CA ASN A 165 -9.87 28.99 -17.54
C ASN A 165 -10.69 27.69 -17.48
N GLU A 166 -11.51 27.47 -18.50
CA GLU A 166 -12.21 26.19 -18.74
C GLU A 166 -11.22 25.06 -19.06
N THR A 167 -10.09 25.37 -19.71
CA THR A 167 -9.05 24.39 -20.06
C THR A 167 -8.40 23.78 -18.82
N LEU A 168 -8.12 24.58 -17.79
CA LEU A 168 -7.55 24.10 -16.52
C LEU A 168 -8.51 23.19 -15.75
N GLN A 169 -9.83 23.43 -15.87
CA GLN A 169 -10.86 22.58 -15.25
C GLN A 169 -10.96 21.18 -15.87
N GLN A 170 -10.52 21.02 -17.12
CA GLN A 170 -10.44 19.71 -17.78
C GLN A 170 -9.21 18.91 -17.32
N ILE A 171 -8.16 19.60 -16.88
CA ILE A 171 -6.87 19.00 -16.51
C ILE A 171 -6.84 18.67 -15.01
N LEU A 172 -7.22 19.63 -14.17
CA LEU A 172 -7.12 19.55 -12.72
C LEU A 172 -8.49 19.47 -12.06
N THR A 173 -8.53 18.88 -10.86
CA THR A 173 -9.75 18.91 -10.04
C THR A 173 -10.02 20.31 -9.50
N ASN A 174 -11.29 20.64 -9.24
CA ASN A 174 -11.67 21.95 -8.69
C ASN A 174 -10.94 22.26 -7.36
N ALA A 175 -10.72 21.25 -6.52
CA ALA A 175 -9.98 21.41 -5.26
C ALA A 175 -8.53 21.85 -5.52
N THR A 176 -7.83 21.19 -6.44
CA THR A 176 -6.46 21.55 -6.82
C THR A 176 -6.39 22.93 -7.48
N ILE A 177 -7.39 23.33 -8.27
CA ILE A 177 -7.45 24.67 -8.89
C ILE A 177 -7.57 25.75 -7.82
N MET A 178 -8.41 25.55 -6.81
CA MET A 178 -8.54 26.49 -5.69
C MET A 178 -7.20 26.65 -4.96
N VAL A 179 -6.53 25.56 -4.60
CA VAL A 179 -5.22 25.62 -3.93
C VAL A 179 -4.19 26.33 -4.80
N VAL A 180 -4.11 25.99 -6.09
CA VAL A 180 -3.22 26.64 -7.06
C VAL A 180 -3.53 28.13 -7.20
N SER A 181 -4.80 28.54 -7.17
CA SER A 181 -5.18 29.96 -7.28
C SER A 181 -4.81 30.78 -6.04
N VAL A 182 -4.89 30.18 -4.86
CA VAL A 182 -4.50 30.81 -3.59
C VAL A 182 -2.98 30.93 -3.54
N THR A 183 -2.25 29.85 -3.85
CA THR A 183 -0.78 29.88 -3.88
C THR A 183 -0.27 30.80 -4.98
N ALA A 184 -0.90 30.82 -6.16
CA ALA A 184 -0.62 31.74 -7.27
C ALA A 184 -0.75 33.22 -6.88
N SER A 185 -1.64 33.55 -5.94
CA SER A 185 -1.83 34.92 -5.47
C SER A 185 -0.75 35.36 -4.47
N THR A 186 -0.08 34.41 -3.79
CA THR A 186 0.95 34.66 -2.78
C THR A 186 2.37 34.26 -3.24
N THR A 187 2.56 33.96 -4.52
CA THR A 187 3.84 33.45 -5.05
C THR A 187 4.95 34.48 -4.92
N GLN A 188 6.14 34.01 -4.58
CA GLN A 188 7.35 34.84 -4.51
C GLN A 188 8.20 34.79 -5.79
N GLY A 189 7.72 34.10 -6.85
CA GLY A 189 8.51 33.89 -8.07
C GLY A 189 8.59 35.11 -9.00
N THR A 190 9.57 35.08 -9.90
CA THR A 190 9.88 36.16 -10.84
C THR A 190 9.34 35.87 -12.24
N LEU A 191 9.02 36.91 -13.01
CA LEU A 191 8.63 36.76 -14.42
C LEU A 191 9.78 36.14 -15.24
N LEU A 192 9.45 35.21 -16.14
CA LEU A 192 10.41 34.61 -17.08
C LEU A 192 10.60 35.53 -18.28
N ASP A 193 11.80 35.47 -18.87
CA ASP A 193 12.07 36.13 -20.14
C ASP A 193 11.31 35.45 -21.30
N GLU A 194 11.06 36.18 -22.37
CA GLU A 194 10.27 35.69 -23.50
C GLU A 194 10.97 34.52 -24.22
N GLU A 195 12.31 34.56 -24.32
CA GLU A 195 13.09 33.45 -24.88
C GLU A 195 13.01 32.19 -23.99
N GLU A 196 13.03 32.35 -22.66
CA GLU A 196 12.90 31.23 -21.72
C GLU A 196 11.49 30.64 -21.77
N LEU A 197 10.46 31.48 -21.91
CA LEU A 197 9.07 31.05 -22.03
C LEU A 197 8.84 30.27 -23.33
N GLN A 198 9.37 30.74 -24.46
CA GLN A 198 9.24 30.04 -25.74
C GLN A 198 9.89 28.66 -25.71
N ARG A 199 11.09 28.53 -25.11
CA ARG A 199 11.76 27.23 -24.93
C ARG A 199 10.96 26.29 -24.05
N LEU A 200 10.29 26.82 -23.04
CA LEU A 200 9.44 26.04 -22.15
C LEU A 200 8.18 25.56 -22.88
N GLU A 201 7.55 26.41 -23.69
CA GLU A 201 6.38 26.04 -24.50
C GLU A 201 6.73 24.96 -25.53
N GLU A 202 7.89 25.07 -26.20
CA GLU A 202 8.41 24.04 -27.10
C GLU A 202 8.63 22.70 -26.36
N ALA A 203 9.12 22.74 -25.12
CA ALA A 203 9.27 21.54 -24.29
C ALA A 203 7.93 20.88 -23.98
N CYS A 204 6.93 21.69 -23.63
CA CYS A 204 5.58 21.20 -23.35
C CYS A 204 4.93 20.59 -24.59
N ASP A 205 5.07 21.23 -25.75
CA ASP A 205 4.56 20.70 -27.02
C ASP A 205 5.20 19.38 -27.39
N MET A 206 6.53 19.28 -27.24
CA MET A 206 7.26 18.04 -27.48
C MET A 206 6.75 16.90 -26.58
N ALA A 207 6.52 17.16 -25.29
CA ALA A 207 5.98 16.16 -24.38
C ALA A 207 4.55 15.73 -24.74
N LEU A 208 3.70 16.67 -25.19
CA LEU A 208 2.34 16.36 -25.62
C LEU A 208 2.32 15.52 -26.91
N GLU A 209 3.18 15.83 -27.87
CA GLU A 209 3.37 15.03 -29.10
C GLU A 209 3.83 13.59 -28.78
N LEU A 210 4.81 13.44 -27.88
CA LEU A 210 5.28 12.13 -27.42
C LEU A 210 4.17 11.34 -26.72
N ASN A 211 3.38 11.99 -25.87
CA ASN A 211 2.26 11.34 -25.21
C ASN A 211 1.16 10.94 -26.21
N GLN A 212 0.89 11.74 -27.23
CA GLN A 212 -0.04 11.37 -28.30
C GLN A 212 0.47 10.18 -29.10
N SER A 213 1.76 10.14 -29.42
CA SER A 213 2.41 9.01 -30.09
C SER A 213 2.39 7.74 -29.23
N LYS A 214 2.51 7.87 -27.91
CA LYS A 214 2.33 6.76 -26.97
C LYS A 214 0.91 6.20 -27.03
N HIS A 215 -0.10 7.06 -27.11
CA HIS A 215 -1.50 6.63 -27.23
C HIS A 215 -1.77 5.88 -28.53
N THR A 216 -1.23 6.33 -29.66
CA THR A 216 -1.39 5.61 -30.94
C THR A 216 -0.72 4.24 -30.92
N ILE A 217 0.44 4.11 -30.26
CA ILE A 217 1.08 2.80 -30.03
C ILE A 217 0.17 1.90 -29.18
N TYR A 218 -0.44 2.42 -28.11
CA TYR A 218 -1.36 1.62 -27.29
C TYR A 218 -2.60 1.15 -28.05
N GLU A 219 -3.20 2.02 -28.86
CA GLU A 219 -4.35 1.66 -29.71
C GLU A 219 -3.97 0.55 -30.71
N TYR A 220 -2.78 0.64 -31.31
CA TYR A 220 -2.26 -0.40 -32.19
C TYR A 220 -2.07 -1.73 -31.45
N VAL A 221 -1.41 -1.72 -30.30
CA VAL A 221 -1.16 -2.93 -29.48
C VAL A 221 -2.47 -3.53 -28.99
N GLU A 222 -3.46 -2.71 -28.62
CA GLU A 222 -4.80 -3.16 -28.22
C GLU A 222 -5.50 -3.93 -29.35
N SER A 223 -5.43 -3.42 -30.59
CA SER A 223 -6.03 -4.07 -31.75
C SER A 223 -5.44 -5.46 -32.05
N ARG A 224 -4.17 -5.68 -31.67
CA ARG A 224 -3.43 -6.94 -31.88
C ARG A 224 -3.30 -7.79 -30.61
N MET A 225 -3.92 -7.37 -29.51
CA MET A 225 -3.80 -8.02 -28.22
C MET A 225 -4.31 -9.47 -28.23
N SER A 226 -5.42 -9.71 -28.93
CA SER A 226 -6.04 -11.03 -29.06
C SER A 226 -5.13 -12.06 -29.72
N PHE A 227 -4.18 -11.62 -30.54
CA PHE A 227 -3.18 -12.48 -31.17
C PHE A 227 -1.97 -12.73 -30.27
N ILE A 228 -1.51 -11.70 -29.54
CA ILE A 228 -0.30 -11.76 -28.72
C ILE A 228 -0.54 -12.48 -27.39
N ALA A 229 -1.57 -12.04 -26.67
CA ALA A 229 -1.88 -12.48 -25.31
C ALA A 229 -3.38 -12.76 -25.20
N PRO A 230 -3.87 -13.83 -25.86
CA PRO A 230 -5.28 -14.17 -25.87
C PRO A 230 -5.79 -14.43 -24.44
N ASN A 231 -5.04 -15.17 -23.61
CA ASN A 231 -5.51 -15.54 -22.28
C ASN A 231 -5.60 -14.32 -21.34
N LEU A 232 -4.61 -13.44 -21.37
CA LEU A 232 -4.61 -12.20 -20.56
C LEU A 232 -5.76 -11.26 -20.98
N SER A 233 -5.96 -11.09 -22.29
CA SER A 233 -7.00 -10.22 -22.84
C SER A 233 -8.42 -10.66 -22.45
N ILE A 234 -8.68 -11.97 -22.37
CA ILE A 234 -9.98 -12.51 -21.97
C ILE A 234 -10.31 -12.18 -20.51
N ILE A 235 -9.29 -12.18 -19.62
CA ILE A 235 -9.45 -11.95 -18.19
C ILE A 235 -9.67 -10.46 -17.87
N VAL A 236 -8.78 -9.58 -18.32
CA VAL A 236 -8.78 -8.16 -17.89
C VAL A 236 -9.37 -7.21 -18.94
N GLY A 237 -9.44 -7.64 -20.21
CA GLY A 237 -9.73 -6.80 -21.38
C GLY A 237 -8.47 -6.42 -22.16
N ALA A 238 -8.64 -6.07 -23.43
CA ALA A 238 -7.52 -5.76 -24.33
C ALA A 238 -6.81 -4.44 -23.96
N SER A 239 -7.56 -3.39 -23.59
CA SER A 239 -7.01 -2.07 -23.27
C SER A 239 -6.18 -2.08 -21.99
N THR A 240 -6.65 -2.78 -20.95
CA THR A 240 -5.95 -2.97 -19.68
C THR A 240 -4.74 -3.90 -19.85
N ALA A 241 -4.87 -4.96 -20.66
CA ALA A 241 -3.75 -5.83 -21.04
C ALA A 241 -2.61 -5.05 -21.73
N ALA A 242 -2.95 -4.19 -22.70
CA ALA A 242 -1.98 -3.33 -23.40
C ALA A 242 -1.21 -2.43 -22.42
N LYS A 243 -1.92 -1.76 -21.51
CA LYS A 243 -1.30 -0.90 -20.48
C LYS A 243 -0.37 -1.66 -19.55
N ILE A 244 -0.79 -2.84 -19.09
CA ILE A 244 0.02 -3.69 -18.21
C ILE A 244 1.27 -4.18 -18.93
N MET A 245 1.16 -4.60 -20.20
CA MET A 245 2.32 -5.03 -20.98
C MET A 245 3.26 -3.88 -21.34
N GLY A 246 2.74 -2.69 -21.65
CA GLY A 246 3.57 -1.50 -21.92
C GLY A 246 4.43 -1.15 -20.72
N VAL A 247 3.82 -1.02 -19.54
CA VAL A 247 4.56 -0.70 -18.30
C VAL A 247 5.50 -1.84 -17.87
N ALA A 248 5.15 -3.09 -18.12
CA ALA A 248 6.04 -4.22 -17.82
C ALA A 248 7.21 -4.36 -18.81
N GLY A 249 7.20 -3.65 -19.95
CA GLY A 249 8.20 -3.79 -21.00
C GLY A 249 8.08 -5.11 -21.76
N GLY A 250 6.85 -5.56 -22.04
CA GLY A 250 6.54 -6.74 -22.84
C GLY A 250 6.18 -7.99 -22.05
N LEU A 251 5.72 -9.02 -22.78
CA LEU A 251 5.12 -10.24 -22.23
C LEU A 251 6.12 -11.12 -21.45
N THR A 252 7.38 -11.17 -21.90
CA THR A 252 8.45 -11.96 -21.26
C THR A 252 8.89 -11.39 -19.91
N ASN A 253 8.85 -10.06 -19.77
CA ASN A 253 9.11 -9.40 -18.49
C ASN A 253 7.90 -9.56 -17.57
N LEU A 254 6.69 -9.44 -18.11
CA LEU A 254 5.45 -9.65 -17.38
C LEU A 254 5.34 -11.06 -16.77
N SER A 255 5.75 -12.10 -17.50
CA SER A 255 5.69 -13.49 -17.02
C SER A 255 6.64 -13.78 -15.84
N LYS A 256 7.76 -13.05 -15.76
CA LYS A 256 8.72 -13.09 -14.65
C LYS A 256 8.23 -12.34 -13.41
N MET A 257 7.34 -11.36 -13.57
CA MET A 257 6.82 -10.57 -12.45
C MET A 257 5.95 -11.41 -11.50
N PRO A 258 6.05 -11.19 -10.17
CA PRO A 258 5.14 -11.80 -9.21
C PRO A 258 3.77 -11.10 -9.20
N ALA A 259 2.75 -11.80 -8.71
CA ALA A 259 1.37 -11.31 -8.69
C ALA A 259 1.14 -10.05 -7.84
N CYS A 260 1.95 -9.86 -6.80
CA CYS A 260 1.89 -8.65 -5.96
C CYS A 260 2.32 -7.39 -6.74
N ASN A 261 3.38 -7.49 -7.54
CA ASN A 261 3.86 -6.36 -8.35
C ASN A 261 2.88 -6.05 -9.47
N LEU A 262 2.32 -7.07 -10.12
CA LEU A 262 1.32 -6.92 -11.17
C LEU A 262 0.09 -6.13 -10.72
N MET A 263 -0.36 -6.32 -9.48
CA MET A 263 -1.48 -5.56 -8.88
C MET A 263 -1.20 -4.06 -8.77
N LEU A 264 0.06 -3.69 -8.54
CA LEU A 264 0.50 -2.32 -8.31
C LEU A 264 0.92 -1.60 -9.60
N LEU A 265 0.95 -2.28 -10.75
CA LEU A 265 1.30 -1.66 -12.02
C LEU A 265 0.31 -0.54 -12.37
N GLY A 266 0.85 0.64 -12.69
CA GLY A 266 0.06 1.83 -12.98
C GLY A 266 -0.46 2.58 -11.75
N ALA A 267 -0.07 2.18 -10.53
CA ALA A 267 -0.43 2.93 -9.33
C ALA A 267 0.26 4.30 -9.33
N GLN A 268 -0.54 5.36 -9.37
CA GLN A 268 -0.04 6.73 -9.29
C GLN A 268 0.21 7.13 -7.84
N ARG A 269 1.33 7.82 -7.60
CA ARG A 269 1.55 8.54 -6.35
C ARG A 269 0.65 9.76 -6.35
N ARG A 270 -0.25 9.85 -5.39
CA ARG A 270 -1.10 11.03 -5.18
C ARG A 270 -0.73 11.66 -3.85
N THR A 271 -0.38 12.93 -3.90
CA THR A 271 -0.11 13.73 -2.70
C THR A 271 -1.43 14.19 -2.09
N LEU A 272 -1.46 14.24 -0.75
CA LEU A 272 -2.60 14.71 0.04
C LEU A 272 -2.74 16.24 -0.06
N SER A 273 -3.15 16.75 -1.21
CA SER A 273 -3.54 18.16 -1.35
C SER A 273 -5.05 18.29 -1.08
N GLY A 274 -5.40 18.31 0.20
CA GLY A 274 -6.78 18.45 0.67
C GLY A 274 -7.09 17.46 1.78
N PHE A 275 -7.75 17.93 2.85
CA PHE A 275 -8.00 17.30 4.16
C PHE A 275 -8.70 15.91 4.18
N SER A 276 -8.73 15.15 3.09
CA SER A 276 -9.51 13.91 2.94
C SER A 276 -8.64 12.66 2.89
N SER A 277 -8.44 12.03 4.05
CA SER A 277 -7.78 10.70 4.19
C SER A 277 -8.55 9.55 3.53
N THR A 278 -9.86 9.71 3.31
CA THR A 278 -10.74 8.67 2.73
C THR A 278 -10.68 8.62 1.19
N SER A 279 -10.20 9.70 0.54
CA SER A 279 -10.24 9.83 -0.92
C SER A 279 -9.15 9.04 -1.67
N LEU A 280 -8.13 8.56 -0.94
CA LEU A 280 -7.02 7.81 -1.51
C LEU A 280 -7.18 6.33 -1.24
N LEU A 281 -7.43 5.58 -2.32
CA LEU A 281 -7.34 4.13 -2.27
C LEU A 281 -5.88 3.73 -2.54
N PRO A 282 -5.10 3.33 -1.52
CA PRO A 282 -3.73 2.88 -1.73
C PRO A 282 -3.73 1.60 -2.55
N HIS A 283 -2.63 1.36 -3.28
CA HIS A 283 -2.43 0.12 -4.04
C HIS A 283 -3.45 -0.10 -5.17
N THR A 284 -3.91 0.98 -5.80
CA THR A 284 -4.81 0.93 -6.96
C THR A 284 -4.03 1.11 -8.26
N GLY A 285 -3.87 0.02 -9.02
CA GLY A 285 -3.25 0.02 -10.34
C GLY A 285 -4.25 -0.22 -11.48
N TYR A 286 -3.77 -0.53 -12.68
CA TYR A 286 -4.63 -0.79 -13.85
C TYR A 286 -5.63 -1.92 -13.61
N ILE A 287 -5.23 -2.96 -12.87
CA ILE A 287 -6.11 -4.10 -12.53
C ILE A 287 -7.25 -3.67 -11.62
N TYR A 288 -7.02 -2.69 -10.74
CA TYR A 288 -8.11 -2.19 -9.90
C TYR A 288 -9.18 -1.52 -10.76
N HIS A 289 -8.78 -0.79 -11.81
CA HIS A 289 -9.66 -0.08 -12.73
C HIS A 289 -10.24 -0.94 -13.86
N CYS A 290 -9.99 -2.25 -13.88
CA CYS A 290 -10.61 -3.13 -14.87
C CYS A 290 -12.10 -3.33 -14.59
N ASP A 291 -12.90 -3.54 -15.64
CA ASP A 291 -14.35 -3.69 -15.55
C ASP A 291 -14.76 -4.86 -14.64
N VAL A 292 -13.98 -5.95 -14.70
CA VAL A 292 -14.20 -7.16 -13.90
C VAL A 292 -14.08 -6.90 -12.39
N VAL A 293 -13.22 -5.97 -11.95
CA VAL A 293 -13.08 -5.58 -10.55
C VAL A 293 -14.05 -4.46 -10.18
N GLN A 294 -14.32 -3.52 -11.09
CA GLN A 294 -15.22 -2.39 -10.85
C GLN A 294 -16.69 -2.79 -10.73
N SER A 295 -17.09 -3.91 -11.33
CA SER A 295 -18.44 -4.47 -11.21
C SER A 295 -18.80 -4.89 -9.78
N LEU A 296 -17.81 -5.13 -8.91
CA LEU A 296 -18.00 -5.55 -7.53
C LEU A 296 -18.23 -4.38 -6.57
N PRO A 297 -18.88 -4.61 -5.42
CA PRO A 297 -18.98 -3.62 -4.35
C PRO A 297 -17.59 -3.23 -3.80
N PRO A 298 -17.40 -1.97 -3.36
CA PRO A 298 -16.09 -1.41 -3.02
C PRO A 298 -15.31 -2.21 -1.96
N ASP A 299 -16.02 -2.81 -1.01
CA ASP A 299 -15.42 -3.62 0.07
C ASP A 299 -14.68 -4.86 -0.45
N LEU A 300 -15.17 -5.45 -1.55
CA LEU A 300 -14.60 -6.65 -2.15
C LEU A 300 -13.54 -6.34 -3.21
N ARG A 301 -13.48 -5.11 -3.74
CA ARG A 301 -12.61 -4.75 -4.87
C ARG A 301 -11.13 -5.00 -4.60
N ARG A 302 -10.64 -4.72 -3.38
CA ARG A 302 -9.24 -4.98 -3.01
C ARG A 302 -8.92 -6.49 -2.93
N LYS A 303 -9.87 -7.30 -2.47
CA LYS A 303 -9.72 -8.76 -2.45
C LYS A 303 -9.78 -9.33 -3.87
N ALA A 304 -10.66 -8.79 -4.71
CA ALA A 304 -10.78 -9.12 -6.12
C ALA A 304 -9.53 -8.77 -6.92
N ALA A 305 -8.99 -7.56 -6.77
CA ALA A 305 -7.77 -7.14 -7.45
C ALA A 305 -6.58 -8.09 -7.19
N ARG A 306 -6.42 -8.58 -5.95
CA ARG A 306 -5.40 -9.59 -5.59
C ARG A 306 -5.63 -10.94 -6.28
N LEU A 307 -6.88 -11.37 -6.35
CA LEU A 307 -7.23 -12.64 -7.01
C LEU A 307 -7.01 -12.54 -8.52
N VAL A 308 -7.50 -11.46 -9.13
CA VAL A 308 -7.35 -11.19 -10.57
C VAL A 308 -5.87 -11.08 -10.91
N SER A 309 -5.06 -10.32 -10.16
CA SER A 309 -3.63 -10.22 -10.42
C SER A 309 -2.92 -11.57 -10.37
N ALA A 310 -3.27 -12.43 -9.40
CA ALA A 310 -2.74 -13.79 -9.31
C ALA A 310 -3.10 -14.62 -10.55
N LYS A 311 -4.34 -14.55 -11.04
CA LYS A 311 -4.75 -15.28 -12.24
C LYS A 311 -4.16 -14.69 -13.53
N CYS A 312 -4.04 -13.38 -13.62
CA CYS A 312 -3.39 -12.71 -14.75
C CYS A 312 -1.92 -13.08 -14.87
N THR A 313 -1.18 -13.23 -13.76
CA THR A 313 0.21 -13.71 -13.82
C THR A 313 0.33 -15.13 -14.35
N LEU A 314 -0.63 -16.01 -14.03
CA LEU A 314 -0.67 -17.36 -14.62
C LEU A 314 -0.97 -17.30 -16.12
N ALA A 315 -1.98 -16.51 -16.52
CA ALA A 315 -2.30 -16.31 -17.93
C ALA A 315 -1.12 -15.71 -18.72
N ALA A 316 -0.46 -14.69 -18.19
CA ALA A 316 0.72 -14.06 -18.80
C ALA A 316 1.88 -15.06 -19.01
N ARG A 317 2.06 -16.02 -18.10
CA ARG A 317 3.07 -17.07 -18.24
C ARG A 317 2.71 -18.06 -19.35
N VAL A 318 1.44 -18.46 -19.44
CA VAL A 318 0.95 -19.34 -20.51
C VAL A 318 1.07 -18.65 -21.87
N ASP A 319 0.68 -17.37 -21.95
CA ASP A 319 0.80 -16.55 -23.15
C ASP A 319 2.27 -16.38 -23.57
N SER A 320 3.19 -16.20 -22.62
CA SER A 320 4.63 -16.07 -22.89
C SER A 320 5.27 -17.33 -23.49
N PHE A 321 4.69 -18.51 -23.29
CA PHE A 321 5.15 -19.77 -23.91
C PHE A 321 4.31 -20.18 -25.13
N HIS A 322 3.28 -19.39 -25.48
CA HIS A 322 2.38 -19.65 -26.61
C HIS A 322 1.73 -21.05 -26.61
N GLU A 323 1.54 -21.67 -25.44
CA GLU A 323 0.99 -23.04 -25.33
C GLU A 323 -0.51 -23.13 -25.64
N SER A 324 -1.26 -22.03 -25.43
CA SER A 324 -2.72 -21.98 -25.63
C SER A 324 -3.14 -20.74 -26.42
N ALA A 325 -2.96 -20.79 -27.74
CA ALA A 325 -3.42 -19.74 -28.65
C ALA A 325 -4.96 -19.66 -28.77
N ASP A 326 -5.67 -20.75 -28.46
CA ASP A 326 -7.14 -20.81 -28.48
C ASP A 326 -7.81 -19.96 -27.38
N GLY A 327 -7.05 -19.52 -26.37
CA GLY A 327 -7.61 -18.76 -25.24
C GLY A 327 -8.33 -19.61 -24.18
N LYS A 328 -8.34 -20.94 -24.32
CA LYS A 328 -9.06 -21.88 -23.43
C LYS A 328 -8.68 -21.68 -21.96
N VAL A 329 -7.38 -21.55 -21.67
CA VAL A 329 -6.88 -21.34 -20.31
C VAL A 329 -7.40 -20.01 -19.75
N GLY A 330 -7.50 -18.96 -20.58
CA GLY A 330 -8.08 -17.67 -20.21
C GLY A 330 -9.54 -17.79 -19.80
N TYR A 331 -10.35 -18.57 -20.52
CA TYR A 331 -11.74 -18.83 -20.17
C TYR A 331 -11.88 -19.60 -18.85
N ASP A 332 -11.09 -20.65 -18.65
CA ASP A 332 -11.11 -21.45 -17.41
C ASP A 332 -10.73 -20.57 -16.19
N LEU A 333 -9.67 -19.76 -16.33
CA LEU A 333 -9.23 -18.84 -15.28
C LEU A 333 -10.26 -17.75 -15.00
N LYS A 334 -10.96 -17.27 -16.02
CA LYS A 334 -12.03 -16.28 -15.86
C LYS A 334 -13.24 -16.88 -15.15
N GLU A 335 -13.64 -18.10 -15.50
CA GLU A 335 -14.73 -18.81 -14.81
C GLU A 335 -14.39 -19.02 -13.33
N GLU A 336 -13.13 -19.36 -13.01
CA GLU A 336 -12.68 -19.46 -11.61
C GLU A 336 -12.75 -18.13 -10.85
N ILE A 337 -12.49 -17.00 -11.52
CA ILE A 337 -12.61 -15.66 -10.93
C ILE A 337 -14.08 -15.36 -10.64
N GLU A 338 -14.95 -15.53 -11.64
CA GLU A 338 -16.40 -15.28 -11.53
C GLU A 338 -17.02 -16.16 -10.44
N ARG A 339 -16.69 -17.45 -10.39
CA ARG A 339 -17.16 -18.38 -9.34
C ARG A 339 -16.75 -17.92 -7.93
N LYS A 340 -15.56 -17.34 -7.77
CA LYS A 340 -15.11 -16.80 -6.47
C LYS A 340 -15.80 -15.50 -6.12
N PHE A 341 -16.12 -14.67 -7.11
CA PHE A 341 -16.85 -13.42 -6.93
C PHE A 341 -18.29 -13.69 -6.48
N ASP A 342 -18.96 -14.66 -7.09
CA ASP A 342 -20.30 -15.07 -6.71
C ASP A 342 -20.31 -15.60 -5.27
N LYS A 343 -19.34 -16.48 -4.93
CA LYS A 343 -19.19 -17.02 -3.58
C LYS A 343 -18.93 -15.94 -2.51
N TRP A 344 -18.28 -14.83 -2.85
CA TRP A 344 -18.07 -13.73 -1.89
C TRP A 344 -19.30 -12.84 -1.71
N GLN A 345 -20.20 -12.83 -2.70
CA GLN A 345 -21.47 -12.10 -2.62
C GLN A 345 -22.55 -12.91 -1.90
N GLU A 346 -22.39 -14.23 -1.82
CA GLU A 346 -23.26 -15.07 -1.00
C GLU A 346 -23.19 -14.63 0.48
N PRO A 347 -24.32 -14.25 1.09
CA PRO A 347 -24.33 -13.89 2.50
C PRO A 347 -23.96 -15.13 3.34
N PRO A 348 -23.24 -14.95 4.47
CA PRO A 348 -22.95 -16.06 5.35
C PRO A 348 -24.25 -16.70 5.82
N PRO A 349 -24.30 -18.04 5.97
CA PRO A 349 -25.49 -18.68 6.50
C PRO A 349 -25.79 -18.14 7.89
N ILE A 350 -27.07 -17.90 8.15
CA ILE A 350 -27.52 -17.31 9.43
C ILE A 350 -27.04 -18.21 10.57
N LYS A 351 -26.18 -17.66 11.43
CA LYS A 351 -25.69 -18.37 12.63
C LYS A 351 -26.91 -18.67 13.51
N GLN A 352 -27.20 -19.95 13.72
CA GLN A 352 -28.25 -20.35 14.66
C GLN A 352 -27.84 -19.88 16.06
N VAL A 353 -28.77 -19.26 16.78
CA VAL A 353 -28.56 -18.84 18.16
C VAL A 353 -28.19 -20.07 18.97
N LYS A 354 -26.93 -20.14 19.42
CA LYS A 354 -26.48 -21.23 20.29
C LYS A 354 -27.28 -21.09 21.60
N PRO A 355 -28.08 -22.10 21.99
CA PRO A 355 -28.81 -22.04 23.24
C PRO A 355 -27.80 -21.85 24.36
N LEU A 356 -28.13 -20.98 25.31
CA LEU A 356 -27.31 -20.82 26.50
C LEU A 356 -27.09 -22.18 27.15
N PRO A 357 -25.89 -22.45 27.70
CA PRO A 357 -25.68 -23.66 28.46
C PRO A 357 -26.71 -23.70 29.60
N ALA A 358 -27.27 -24.88 29.84
CA ALA A 358 -28.24 -25.05 30.92
C ALA A 358 -27.64 -24.51 32.24
N PRO A 359 -28.41 -23.74 33.02
CA PRO A 359 -27.95 -23.18 34.29
C PRO A 359 -27.81 -24.29 35.35
N LEU A 360 -26.78 -25.10 35.19
CA LEU A 360 -26.41 -26.19 36.09
C LEU A 360 -25.20 -25.75 36.89
N ASP A 361 -25.36 -25.67 38.21
CA ASP A 361 -24.26 -25.40 39.14
C ASP A 361 -23.36 -26.63 39.26
N ALA A 362 -22.47 -26.81 38.27
CA ALA A 362 -21.50 -27.87 38.31
C ALA A 362 -20.53 -27.68 39.50
N PRO A 363 -20.14 -28.76 40.20
CA PRO A 363 -19.23 -28.67 41.33
C PRO A 363 -17.89 -28.03 40.91
N ARG A 364 -17.49 -26.98 41.63
CA ARG A 364 -16.27 -26.21 41.32
C ARG A 364 -15.02 -27.08 41.39
N LYS A 365 -14.21 -27.08 40.32
CA LYS A 365 -12.88 -27.71 40.30
C LYS A 365 -11.94 -26.99 41.28
N LYS A 366 -11.56 -27.64 42.37
CA LYS A 366 -10.59 -27.13 43.36
C LYS A 366 -9.16 -27.34 42.84
N ARG A 367 -8.53 -26.31 42.26
CA ARG A 367 -7.13 -26.33 41.80
C ARG A 367 -6.25 -25.45 42.67
N GLY A 368 -5.11 -25.97 43.13
CA GLY A 368 -4.19 -25.27 44.05
C GLY A 368 -2.91 -24.70 43.41
N GLY A 369 -2.69 -24.95 42.10
CA GLY A 369 -1.41 -24.69 41.43
C GLY A 369 -1.06 -23.21 41.21
N ARG A 370 0.23 -22.93 41.00
CA ARG A 370 0.79 -21.57 40.79
C ARG A 370 0.09 -20.79 39.67
N ARG A 371 -0.20 -21.43 38.53
CA ARG A 371 -0.93 -20.80 37.40
C ARG A 371 -2.35 -20.38 37.81
N TYR A 372 -3.06 -21.24 38.54
CA TYR A 372 -4.42 -20.94 39.00
C TYR A 372 -4.44 -19.85 40.09
N ARG A 373 -3.43 -19.81 40.97
CA ARG A 373 -3.24 -18.69 41.92
C ARG A 373 -3.01 -17.37 41.19
N LYS A 374 -2.14 -17.33 40.19
CA LYS A 374 -1.89 -16.12 39.37
C LYS A 374 -3.15 -15.66 38.60
N MET A 375 -3.96 -16.60 38.11
CA MET A 375 -5.24 -16.29 37.46
C MET A 375 -6.28 -15.76 38.46
N LYS A 376 -6.40 -16.38 39.63
CA LYS A 376 -7.27 -15.93 40.72
C LYS A 376 -6.82 -14.57 41.27
N GLU A 377 -5.51 -14.33 41.32
CA GLU A 377 -4.96 -13.02 41.60
C GLU A 377 -5.43 -12.04 40.53
N ARG A 378 -5.21 -12.29 39.23
CA ARG A 378 -5.65 -11.35 38.16
C ARG A 378 -7.12 -10.93 38.27
N LEU A 379 -8.04 -11.86 38.51
CA LEU A 379 -9.49 -11.59 38.52
C LEU A 379 -10.06 -11.24 39.90
N GLY A 380 -9.44 -11.70 40.98
CA GLY A 380 -9.95 -11.51 42.34
C GLY A 380 -9.66 -10.13 42.90
N LEU A 381 -10.55 -9.64 43.77
CA LEU A 381 -10.33 -8.43 44.57
C LEU A 381 -8.97 -8.51 45.29
N THR A 382 -8.16 -7.46 45.13
CA THR A 382 -6.90 -7.31 45.87
C THR A 382 -7.20 -7.19 47.37
N GLU A 383 -6.25 -7.60 48.22
CA GLU A 383 -6.41 -7.42 49.68
C GLU A 383 -6.65 -5.94 50.03
N ILE A 384 -5.96 -5.01 49.34
CA ILE A 384 -6.19 -3.56 49.49
C ILE A 384 -7.64 -3.18 49.16
N ARG A 385 -8.20 -3.68 48.04
CA ARG A 385 -9.62 -3.44 47.71
C ARG A 385 -10.57 -4.08 48.73
N LYS A 386 -10.23 -5.25 49.27
CA LYS A 386 -11.03 -5.87 50.35
C LYS A 386 -11.00 -5.05 51.64
N HIS A 387 -9.87 -4.43 51.97
CA HIS A 387 -9.75 -3.51 53.10
C HIS A 387 -10.49 -2.19 52.83
N ALA A 388 -10.42 -1.66 51.60
CA ALA A 388 -11.21 -0.50 51.20
C ALA A 388 -12.73 -0.75 51.29
N ASN A 389 -13.18 -1.98 51.04
CA ASN A 389 -14.58 -2.38 51.20
C ASN A 389 -15.00 -2.65 52.66
N ARG A 390 -14.08 -2.55 53.64
CA ARG A 390 -14.42 -2.63 55.07
C ARG A 390 -14.67 -1.22 55.61
N MET A 391 -15.83 -1.04 56.23
CA MET A 391 -16.18 0.18 56.94
C MET A 391 -15.75 0.03 58.41
N THR A 392 -15.03 1.00 58.99
CA THR A 392 -14.86 1.09 60.44
C THR A 392 -16.16 1.63 61.04
N PHE A 393 -16.69 0.92 62.03
CA PHE A 393 -17.90 1.35 62.71
C PHE A 393 -17.57 2.57 63.59
N ALA A 394 -18.38 3.63 63.50
CA ALA A 394 -18.26 4.89 64.23
C ALA A 394 -17.18 5.90 63.77
N GLU A 395 -16.45 5.66 62.68
CA GLU A 395 -15.55 6.64 62.05
C GLU A 395 -16.06 7.05 60.65
N GLY A 396 -15.93 8.33 60.30
CA GLY A 396 -16.30 8.82 58.96
C GLY A 396 -15.30 8.38 57.88
N PRO A 397 -15.74 8.07 56.65
CA PRO A 397 -14.83 7.70 55.56
C PRO A 397 -13.88 8.85 55.20
N CYS A 398 -12.60 8.55 54.99
CA CYS A 398 -11.69 9.51 54.37
C CYS A 398 -11.97 9.57 52.87
N CYS A 399 -12.41 10.71 52.35
CA CYS A 399 -12.74 10.88 50.93
C CYS A 399 -11.60 11.57 50.19
N ILE A 400 -11.14 10.96 49.09
CA ILE A 400 -10.24 11.60 48.13
C ILE A 400 -11.11 12.18 47.02
N ILE A 401 -11.04 13.50 46.85
CA ILE A 401 -11.70 14.18 45.74
C ILE A 401 -10.74 14.16 44.56
N THR A 402 -11.11 13.45 43.51
CA THR A 402 -10.43 13.50 42.22
C THR A 402 -11.22 14.42 41.27
N ARG A 403 -10.59 14.89 40.20
CA ARG A 403 -11.22 15.83 39.24
C ARG A 403 -12.57 15.35 38.66
N VAL A 404 -12.88 14.05 38.70
CA VAL A 404 -14.09 13.46 38.08
C VAL A 404 -14.98 12.70 39.08
N SER A 405 -14.53 12.45 40.32
CA SER A 405 -15.36 11.77 41.33
C SER A 405 -14.84 11.87 42.76
N LEU A 406 -15.75 11.71 43.73
CA LEU A 406 -15.45 11.51 45.14
C LEU A 406 -15.18 10.02 45.39
N THR A 407 -13.93 9.64 45.63
CA THR A 407 -13.55 8.25 45.94
C THR A 407 -13.33 8.11 47.44
N ALA A 408 -14.18 7.34 48.13
CA ALA A 408 -13.98 7.04 49.54
C ALA A 408 -12.83 6.02 49.74
N MET A 409 -11.75 6.44 50.40
CA MET A 409 -10.69 5.56 50.90
C MET A 409 -10.91 5.30 52.39
N LEU A 410 -11.75 4.30 52.66
CA LEU A 410 -12.27 4.02 53.99
C LEU A 410 -11.20 3.59 55.02
N SER A 411 -10.51 2.47 54.79
CA SER A 411 -9.60 1.84 55.78
C SER A 411 -8.14 1.69 55.28
N ALA A 412 -7.84 2.07 54.04
CA ALA A 412 -6.54 1.83 53.41
C ALA A 412 -5.41 2.77 53.90
N CYS A 413 -5.73 3.88 54.59
CA CYS A 413 -4.78 4.93 54.92
C CYS A 413 -3.88 4.64 56.14
N VAL A 414 -4.20 3.66 56.99
CA VAL A 414 -3.61 3.59 58.34
C VAL A 414 -2.36 2.70 58.48
N SER A 415 -1.91 1.90 57.50
CA SER A 415 -0.81 0.93 57.81
C SER A 415 0.16 0.44 56.72
N ASP A 416 0.36 1.09 55.57
CA ASP A 416 1.46 0.63 54.69
C ASP A 416 2.00 1.73 53.74
N ARG A 417 2.89 2.61 54.25
CA ARG A 417 3.75 3.42 53.38
C ARG A 417 4.90 2.52 52.89
N GLY A 418 4.73 1.86 51.75
CA GLY A 418 5.90 1.28 51.05
C GLY A 418 5.76 -0.05 50.30
N ARG A 419 4.57 -0.63 50.08
CA ARG A 419 4.44 -1.81 49.19
C ARG A 419 3.98 -1.43 47.80
N ARG A 420 4.86 -1.59 46.80
CA ARG A 420 4.49 -1.58 45.38
C ARG A 420 3.46 -2.68 45.12
N VAL A 421 2.31 -2.32 44.57
CA VAL A 421 1.29 -3.28 44.11
C VAL A 421 1.82 -3.93 42.81
N PRO A 422 2.09 -5.25 42.78
CA PRO A 422 2.71 -5.89 41.62
C PRO A 422 1.74 -6.16 40.45
N ARG A 423 0.52 -5.60 40.48
CA ARG A 423 -0.50 -5.81 39.45
C ARG A 423 -0.55 -4.62 38.51
N GLY A 424 0.14 -4.74 37.38
CA GLY A 424 -0.06 -3.87 36.22
C GLY A 424 -1.10 -4.47 35.26
N PRO A 425 -1.83 -3.64 34.49
CA PRO A 425 -2.60 -4.12 33.35
C PRO A 425 -1.65 -4.82 32.36
N GLY A 426 -2.06 -5.98 31.86
CA GLY A 426 -1.36 -6.65 30.77
C GLY A 426 -1.98 -6.25 29.44
N LEU A 427 -1.16 -6.15 28.39
CA LEU A 427 -1.65 -5.93 27.04
C LEU A 427 -2.34 -7.20 26.51
N GLN A 428 -3.38 -7.01 25.70
CA GLN A 428 -3.98 -8.09 24.91
C GLN A 428 -2.99 -8.56 23.85
N SER A 429 -3.12 -9.80 23.36
CA SER A 429 -2.23 -10.35 22.34
C SER A 429 -2.19 -9.49 21.07
N GLY A 430 -3.34 -8.97 20.62
CA GLY A 430 -3.44 -8.06 19.49
C GLY A 430 -2.66 -6.76 19.73
N SER A 431 -2.89 -6.10 20.86
CA SER A 431 -2.20 -4.85 21.21
C SER A 431 -0.70 -5.04 21.47
N ALA A 432 -0.31 -6.16 22.08
CA ALA A 432 1.10 -6.50 22.29
C ALA A 432 1.79 -6.82 20.97
N GLY A 433 1.08 -7.51 20.06
CA GLY A 433 1.56 -7.79 18.71
C GLY A 433 1.75 -6.51 17.90
N GLN A 434 0.75 -5.61 17.91
CA GLN A 434 0.88 -4.29 17.31
C GLN A 434 2.04 -3.53 17.93
N GLY A 435 2.07 -3.34 19.25
CA GLY A 435 3.15 -2.63 19.93
C GLY A 435 4.55 -3.20 19.63
N GLY A 436 4.65 -4.52 19.47
CA GLY A 436 5.86 -5.18 18.99
C GLY A 436 6.21 -4.82 17.55
N GLN A 437 5.25 -4.83 16.63
CA GLN A 437 5.45 -4.41 15.24
C GLN A 437 5.89 -2.95 15.14
N TRP A 438 5.25 -2.04 15.89
CA TRP A 438 5.63 -0.63 15.97
C TRP A 438 7.08 -0.46 16.47
N ALA A 439 7.45 -1.19 17.52
CA ALA A 439 8.81 -1.15 18.07
C ALA A 439 9.86 -1.71 17.08
N CYS A 440 9.53 -2.77 16.35
CA CYS A 440 10.41 -3.31 15.30
C CYS A 440 10.55 -2.35 14.11
N ALA A 441 9.48 -1.66 13.73
CA ALA A 441 9.48 -0.68 12.64
C ALA A 441 10.29 0.59 12.96
N SER A 442 10.47 0.91 14.24
CA SER A 442 11.20 2.11 14.70
C SER A 442 12.73 1.98 14.66
N GLY A 443 13.27 0.81 14.28
CA GLY A 443 14.72 0.53 14.23
C GLY A 443 15.42 0.56 15.61
N PRO A 444 16.68 0.07 15.71
CA PRO A 444 17.45 0.06 16.96
C PRO A 444 18.05 1.45 17.23
N GLY A 445 17.21 2.47 17.34
CA GLY A 445 17.62 3.87 17.62
C GLY A 445 16.90 4.49 18.81
N ILE A 446 15.79 3.89 19.25
CA ILE A 446 15.05 4.36 20.42
C ILE A 446 15.33 3.35 21.53
N SER A 447 16.35 3.66 22.34
CA SER A 447 16.48 3.03 23.65
C SER A 447 15.11 3.13 24.31
N THR A 448 14.61 2.02 24.85
CA THR A 448 13.44 2.02 25.73
C THR A 448 13.77 2.84 26.97
N ALA A 449 13.73 4.17 26.82
CA ALA A 449 13.70 5.11 27.90
C ALA A 449 12.33 4.93 28.55
N GLN A 450 12.38 4.46 29.78
CA GLN A 450 11.59 5.10 30.82
C GLN A 450 10.06 5.11 30.64
N LEU A 451 9.42 3.95 30.44
CA LEU A 451 8.10 3.72 31.05
C LEU A 451 8.29 3.30 32.53
N LYS A 452 8.95 4.17 33.29
CA LYS A 452 8.85 4.23 34.75
C LYS A 452 8.31 5.62 35.03
N GLY A 453 7.03 5.67 35.39
CA GLY A 453 6.35 6.90 35.76
C GLY A 453 7.16 7.72 36.76
N GLU A 454 7.09 9.03 36.55
CA GLU A 454 7.49 10.05 37.49
C GLU A 454 6.85 9.78 38.86
N GLU A 455 7.67 9.51 39.86
CA GLU A 455 7.35 9.86 41.25
C GLU A 455 8.40 10.88 41.68
N LEU A 456 7.95 12.13 41.81
CA LEU A 456 8.67 13.22 42.47
C LEU A 456 8.99 12.84 43.92
N GLY A 457 10.16 13.28 44.37
CA GLY A 457 10.91 12.71 45.48
C GLY A 457 10.30 12.84 46.88
N VAL A 458 10.87 12.07 47.83
CA VAL A 458 11.61 12.55 49.03
C VAL A 458 12.30 11.34 49.69
N GLY A 459 13.60 11.47 50.01
CA GLY A 459 14.18 10.89 51.24
C GLY A 459 15.06 9.65 51.10
N VAL A 460 16.37 9.87 51.16
CA VAL A 460 17.49 8.92 51.18
C VAL A 460 17.51 8.06 52.45
N ALA A 461 17.83 6.77 52.32
CA ALA A 461 18.53 6.01 53.37
C ALA A 461 19.44 4.94 52.74
N THR A 462 20.73 5.10 52.98
CA THR A 462 21.87 4.27 52.58
C THR A 462 21.88 2.90 53.27
N GLY A 463 22.20 1.83 52.55
CA GLY A 463 22.51 0.52 53.13
C GLY A 463 22.93 -0.52 52.07
N ASN A 464 24.22 -0.76 51.94
CA ASN A 464 24.86 -1.77 51.07
C ASN A 464 24.25 -3.18 51.20
N PRO A 465 24.37 -3.99 50.14
CA PRO A 465 25.24 -5.16 50.31
C PRO A 465 26.19 -5.41 49.12
N ARG A 466 27.34 -5.98 49.49
CA ARG A 466 28.53 -6.35 48.71
C ARG A 466 28.30 -7.49 47.69
N PRO A 467 29.27 -7.73 46.79
CA PRO A 467 29.05 -8.26 45.44
C PRO A 467 29.20 -9.79 45.34
N VAL A 468 28.57 -10.38 44.32
CA VAL A 468 28.91 -11.72 43.83
C VAL A 468 29.45 -11.61 42.42
N ILE A 469 30.69 -12.06 42.29
CA ILE A 469 31.57 -12.07 41.13
C ILE A 469 31.00 -12.98 40.02
N ARG A 470 31.01 -12.52 38.77
CA ARG A 470 31.19 -13.40 37.61
C ARG A 470 32.10 -12.73 36.59
N ASN A 471 33.27 -13.33 36.44
CA ASN A 471 34.35 -12.90 35.58
C ASN A 471 33.96 -12.84 34.11
N GLN A 472 34.46 -11.80 33.46
CA GLN A 472 34.66 -11.67 32.02
C GLN A 472 35.51 -12.83 31.49
N LEU A 473 35.12 -13.36 30.34
CA LEU A 473 36.05 -13.91 29.36
C LEU A 473 35.68 -13.31 28.01
N GLN A 474 36.61 -12.50 27.49
CA GLN A 474 36.63 -11.96 26.14
C GLN A 474 36.77 -13.08 25.11
N CYS A 475 36.02 -12.97 24.01
CA CYS A 475 36.35 -13.48 22.68
C CYS A 475 35.61 -12.51 21.73
N GLY A 476 36.25 -11.67 20.92
CA GLY A 476 37.34 -12.01 20.00
C GLY A 476 36.73 -12.22 18.62
N PHE A 477 36.51 -11.12 17.89
CA PHE A 477 36.14 -11.12 16.48
C PHE A 477 37.16 -11.94 15.69
N TYR A 478 36.73 -12.98 14.98
CA TYR A 478 37.45 -13.52 13.83
C TYR A 478 36.47 -14.01 12.77
N SER A 479 36.59 -13.41 11.60
CA SER A 479 35.96 -13.76 10.34
C SER A 479 36.51 -15.11 9.84
N SER A 480 35.64 -16.03 9.43
CA SER A 480 35.98 -17.03 8.40
C SER A 480 34.72 -17.64 7.80
N ALA A 481 34.72 -17.67 6.47
CA ALA A 481 33.74 -18.32 5.62
C ALA A 481 33.69 -19.83 5.87
N GLY A 482 32.51 -20.44 5.70
CA GLY A 482 32.37 -21.89 5.83
C GLY A 482 30.97 -22.39 5.47
N VAL A 483 30.85 -22.84 4.23
CA VAL A 483 29.73 -23.59 3.64
C VAL A 483 29.44 -24.87 4.44
N CYS A 484 28.17 -25.12 4.81
CA CYS A 484 27.55 -26.45 4.97
C CYS A 484 26.06 -26.23 5.37
N GLY A 485 25.03 -26.73 4.69
CA GLY A 485 24.84 -28.12 4.24
C GLY A 485 23.81 -28.79 5.16
N TYR A 486 22.51 -28.47 4.99
CA TYR A 486 21.43 -29.14 5.74
C TYR A 486 20.99 -30.41 4.99
N THR A 487 21.61 -31.54 5.30
CA THR A 487 21.12 -32.88 4.94
C THR A 487 20.04 -33.31 5.93
N ARG A 488 18.78 -33.38 5.47
CA ARG A 488 17.67 -33.99 6.21
C ARG A 488 17.67 -35.50 5.96
N ALA A 489 18.10 -36.27 6.96
CA ALA A 489 18.06 -37.72 6.93
C ALA A 489 16.61 -38.24 6.87
N ARG A 490 16.29 -38.98 5.81
CA ARG A 490 15.06 -39.75 5.62
C ARG A 490 15.45 -41.22 5.66
N ALA A 491 15.13 -41.92 6.74
CA ALA A 491 15.39 -43.34 6.87
C ALA A 491 14.32 -44.13 6.08
N HIS A 492 14.77 -44.86 5.06
CA HIS A 492 14.05 -45.95 4.41
C HIS A 492 14.31 -47.26 5.19
N THR A 493 13.29 -48.09 5.33
CA THR A 493 13.45 -49.54 5.50
C THR A 493 12.70 -50.25 4.38
N HIS A 494 13.39 -51.24 3.81
CA HIS A 494 13.08 -51.96 2.58
C HIS A 494 12.16 -53.17 2.82
N THR A 495 11.23 -53.34 1.88
CA THR A 495 10.73 -54.56 1.20
C THR A 495 11.13 -55.95 1.70
N HIS A 496 10.16 -56.87 1.80
CA HIS A 496 10.23 -58.17 1.14
C HIS A 496 8.85 -58.75 0.78
N THR A 497 8.82 -59.34 -0.41
CA THR A 497 7.74 -60.03 -1.14
C THR A 497 7.42 -61.42 -0.58
N HIS A 498 6.16 -61.86 -0.64
CA HIS A 498 5.82 -63.24 -1.00
C HIS A 498 4.38 -63.36 -1.54
N THR A 499 4.28 -64.13 -2.62
CA THR A 499 3.11 -64.54 -3.39
C THR A 499 2.25 -65.59 -2.68
N HIS A 500 0.91 -65.53 -2.78
CA HIS A 500 0.06 -66.71 -3.04
C HIS A 500 -1.39 -66.34 -3.45
N THR A 501 -1.70 -66.78 -4.66
CA THR A 501 -2.96 -67.24 -5.27
C THR A 501 -4.28 -67.38 -4.47
N HIS A 502 -5.37 -67.08 -5.20
CA HIS A 502 -6.64 -67.83 -5.37
C HIS A 502 -7.97 -67.32 -4.76
N THR A 503 -8.98 -67.29 -5.65
CA THR A 503 -10.45 -67.46 -5.50
C THR A 503 -11.28 -66.28 -4.96
N HIS A 504 -12.17 -65.64 -5.75
CA HIS A 504 -13.52 -66.01 -6.25
C HIS A 504 -14.66 -65.54 -5.32
N THR A 505 -15.78 -65.12 -5.93
CA THR A 505 -17.11 -64.71 -5.37
C THR A 505 -17.21 -63.20 -5.04
N LEU A 506 -17.91 -62.33 -5.78
CA LEU A 506 -19.31 -62.30 -6.29
C LEU A 506 -20.33 -62.44 -5.15
N TRP A 507 -20.98 -61.33 -4.75
CA TRP A 507 -22.43 -61.21 -4.60
C TRP A 507 -22.88 -59.78 -4.28
N CYS A 508 -23.89 -59.35 -5.04
CA CYS A 508 -24.92 -58.30 -4.88
C CYS A 508 -24.59 -56.96 -4.22
#